data_AF-A0A9W8NE28-F1
#
_entry.id   AF-A0A9W8NE28-F1
#
_cell.length_a   1.000
_cell.length_b   1.000
_cell.length_c   1.000
_cell.angle_alpha   90.00
_cell.angle_beta   90.00
_cell.angle_gamma   90.00
#
_symmetry.space_group_name_H-M   'P 1'
#
loop_
_entity.id
_entity.type
_entity.pdbx_description
1 polymer ?
#
loop_
_entity_poly.entity_id
_entity_poly.type
_entity_poly.pdbx_seq_one_letter_code
_entity_poly.pdbx_strand_id
1 'polypeptide(L)'
;MYALSEDEVVVRARKADAQAVKDAAKDAEKAYGKETGKSSKVNLDEANPLPEGTSGGVFIVGGNGKIEINNTFEERLRLLQSSALPAVRKALFGPNPNRKFFD
;
A
#
# COMPACT_ATOMS: atom_id res chain seq x y z
N MET A 1 -6.25 -1.65 -8.12
CA MET A 1 -6.19 -1.97 -9.56
C MET A 1 -5.65 -3.37 -9.77
N TYR A 2 -4.34 -3.59 -9.97
CA TYR A 2 -3.77 -4.91 -10.32
C TYR A 2 -4.14 -6.07 -9.37
N ALA A 3 -4.07 -5.84 -8.06
CA ALA A 3 -4.36 -6.88 -7.07
C ALA A 3 -5.86 -7.26 -7.00
N LEU A 4 -6.76 -6.37 -7.41
CA LEU A 4 -8.21 -6.57 -7.35
C LEU A 4 -8.80 -6.91 -8.72
N SER A 5 -8.24 -6.37 -9.80
CA SER A 5 -8.71 -6.51 -11.19
C SER A 5 -10.20 -6.21 -11.37
N GLU A 6 -10.72 -5.25 -10.60
CA GLU A 6 -12.11 -4.79 -10.63
C GLU A 6 -12.26 -3.54 -11.50
N ASP A 7 -13.50 -3.26 -11.93
CA ASP A 7 -13.83 -2.09 -12.76
C ASP A 7 -13.91 -0.78 -11.96
N GLU A 8 -14.14 -0.88 -10.65
CA GLU A 8 -14.21 0.25 -9.73
C GLU A 8 -13.54 -0.11 -8.41
N VAL A 9 -12.76 0.81 -7.88
CA VAL A 9 -12.08 0.69 -6.58
C VAL A 9 -12.26 1.97 -5.79
N VAL A 10 -12.47 1.80 -4.50
CA VAL A 10 -12.59 2.92 -3.55
C VAL A 10 -11.27 3.08 -2.81
N VAL A 11 -10.84 4.32 -2.58
CA VAL A 11 -9.61 4.64 -1.87
C VAL A 11 -9.94 5.52 -0.68
N ARG A 12 -9.40 5.18 0.49
CA ARG A 12 -9.45 6.00 1.70
C ARG A 12 -8.07 6.53 2.00
N ALA A 13 -7.99 7.82 2.30
CA ALA A 13 -6.75 8.50 2.65
C ALA A 13 -7.01 9.48 3.81
N ARG A 14 -5.94 10.02 4.40
CA ARG A 14 -6.09 11.13 5.36
C ARG A 14 -6.58 12.38 4.63
N LYS A 15 -7.34 13.24 5.31
CA LYS A 15 -7.88 14.48 4.73
C LYS A 15 -6.80 15.38 4.13
N ALA A 16 -5.65 15.49 4.79
CA ALA A 16 -4.52 16.29 4.32
C ALA A 16 -3.93 15.81 2.98
N ASP A 17 -4.10 14.53 2.62
CA ASP A 17 -3.55 13.95 1.39
C ASP A 17 -4.59 13.83 0.27
N ALA A 18 -5.85 14.24 0.50
CA ALA A 18 -6.95 14.02 -0.43
C ALA A 18 -6.64 14.55 -1.85
N GLN A 19 -6.01 15.73 -1.96
CA GLN A 19 -5.65 16.30 -3.25
C GLN A 19 -4.56 15.47 -3.95
N ALA A 20 -3.49 15.13 -3.23
CA ALA A 20 -2.39 14.33 -3.77
C ALA A 20 -2.88 12.94 -4.22
N VAL A 21 -3.80 12.34 -3.46
CA VAL A 21 -4.38 11.03 -3.80
C VAL A 21 -5.29 11.13 -5.01
N LYS A 22 -6.06 12.21 -5.19
CA LYS A 22 -6.87 12.43 -6.40
C LYS A 22 -6.01 12.54 -7.66
N ASP A 23 -4.88 13.25 -7.57
CA ASP A 23 -3.98 13.39 -8.72
C ASP A 23 -3.26 12.07 -9.03
N ALA A 24 -2.77 11.37 -7.99
CA ALA A 24 -2.18 10.04 -8.13
C ALA A 24 -3.18 8.99 -8.66
N ALA A 25 -4.46 9.09 -8.28
CA ALA A 25 -5.50 8.19 -8.78
C ALA A 25 -5.68 8.33 -10.29
N LYS A 26 -5.74 9.56 -10.83
CA LYS A 26 -5.85 9.80 -12.27
C LYS A 26 -4.66 9.23 -13.04
N ASP A 27 -3.46 9.37 -12.49
CA ASP A 27 -2.26 8.82 -13.12
C ASP A 27 -2.22 7.29 -13.05
N ALA A 28 -2.68 6.72 -11.94
CA ALA A 28 -2.81 5.27 -11.77
C ALA A 28 -3.84 4.65 -12.72
N GLU A 29 -4.98 5.31 -12.96
CA GLU A 29 -5.97 4.88 -13.95
C GLU A 29 -5.37 4.82 -15.37
N LYS A 30 -4.62 5.85 -15.76
CA LYS A 30 -3.92 5.89 -17.06
C LYS A 30 -2.86 4.80 -17.18
N ALA A 31 -2.06 4.62 -16.13
CA ALA A 31 -1.01 3.60 -16.11
C ALA A 31 -1.61 2.19 -16.19
N TYR A 32 -2.65 1.91 -15.41
CA TYR A 32 -3.35 0.64 -15.41
C TYR A 32 -3.98 0.33 -16.77
N GLY A 33 -4.66 1.32 -17.38
CA GLY A 33 -5.23 1.18 -18.71
C GLY A 33 -4.20 0.90 -19.80
N LYS A 34 -3.01 1.52 -19.72
CA LYS A 34 -1.91 1.28 -20.65
C LYS A 34 -1.32 -0.12 -20.52
N GLU A 35 -1.14 -0.62 -19.30
CA GLU A 35 -0.48 -1.91 -19.08
C GLU A 35 -1.41 -3.11 -19.24
N THR A 36 -2.68 -2.97 -18.86
CA THR A 36 -3.63 -4.10 -18.83
C THR A 36 -4.65 -4.06 -19.95
N GLY A 37 -4.78 -2.93 -20.65
CA GLY A 37 -5.85 -2.71 -21.63
C GLY A 37 -7.25 -2.59 -21.03
N LYS A 38 -7.38 -2.62 -19.69
CA LYS A 38 -8.65 -2.52 -18.97
C LYS A 38 -8.79 -1.15 -18.32
N SER A 39 -9.98 -0.56 -18.40
CA SER A 39 -10.31 0.64 -17.64
C SER A 39 -10.81 0.25 -16.25
N SER A 40 -10.27 0.87 -15.21
CA SER A 40 -10.85 0.82 -13.86
C SER A 40 -10.95 2.24 -13.34
N LYS A 41 -11.99 2.53 -12.57
CA LYS A 41 -12.21 3.83 -11.91
C LYS A 41 -11.75 3.79 -10.46
N VAL A 42 -11.16 4.88 -10.00
CA VAL A 42 -10.67 5.05 -8.63
C VAL A 42 -11.42 6.20 -7.98
N ASN A 43 -12.25 5.88 -6.98
CA ASN A 43 -13.05 6.86 -6.25
C ASN A 43 -12.47 7.09 -4.85
N LEU A 44 -12.28 8.35 -4.46
CA LEU A 44 -11.86 8.69 -3.11
C LEU A 44 -13.08 8.73 -2.17
N ASP A 45 -13.05 7.94 -1.09
CA ASP A 45 -14.04 7.97 -0.02
C ASP A 45 -13.68 9.06 1.00
N GLU A 46 -14.33 10.20 0.86
CA GLU A 46 -14.19 11.35 1.77
C GLU A 46 -15.06 11.22 3.04
N ALA A 47 -16.01 10.29 3.06
CA ALA A 47 -16.89 10.06 4.21
C ALA A 47 -16.17 9.27 5.33
N ASN A 48 -15.24 8.39 4.95
CA ASN A 48 -14.44 7.59 5.89
C ASN A 48 -12.93 7.82 5.70
N PRO A 49 -12.41 9.02 6.03
CA PRO A 49 -10.99 9.32 5.92
C PRO A 49 -10.17 8.55 6.96
N LEU A 50 -8.89 8.33 6.66
CA LEU A 50 -7.96 7.76 7.64
C LEU A 50 -7.72 8.75 8.80
N PRO A 51 -7.42 8.25 10.02
CA PRO A 51 -7.11 9.12 11.15
C PRO A 51 -5.95 10.06 10.87
N GLU A 52 -6.04 11.30 11.37
CA GLU A 52 -5.00 12.33 11.16
C GLU A 52 -3.66 11.98 11.80
N GLY A 53 -3.66 11.16 12.86
CA GLY A 53 -2.45 10.66 13.51
C GLY A 53 -1.68 9.62 12.69
N THR A 54 -2.18 9.22 11.52
CA THR A 54 -1.44 8.33 10.60
C THR A 54 -0.36 9.11 9.83
N SER A 55 0.77 8.46 9.60
CA SER A 55 1.89 9.02 8.83
C SER A 55 1.52 9.21 7.36
N GLY A 56 0.47 8.53 6.89
CA GLY A 56 -0.13 8.68 5.57
C GLY A 56 -0.22 7.37 4.80
N GLY A 57 -0.42 7.49 3.49
CA GLY A 57 -0.72 6.36 2.61
C GLY A 57 -2.22 6.13 2.49
N VAL A 58 -2.60 4.96 1.97
CA VAL A 58 -3.98 4.72 1.53
C VAL A 58 -4.46 3.32 1.91
N PHE A 59 -5.76 3.21 2.12
CA PHE A 59 -6.49 1.94 2.05
C PHE A 59 -7.21 1.86 0.72
N ILE A 60 -7.12 0.72 0.07
CA ILE A 60 -7.85 0.44 -1.17
C ILE A 60 -8.93 -0.59 -0.83
N VAL A 61 -10.17 -0.24 -1.10
CA VAL A 61 -11.35 -1.04 -0.79
C VAL A 61 -11.96 -1.51 -2.11
N GLY A 62 -12.08 -2.82 -2.26
CA GLY A 62 -12.68 -3.51 -3.42
C GLY A 62 -13.69 -4.56 -2.98
N GLY A 63 -14.23 -5.31 -3.95
CA GLY A 63 -15.15 -6.41 -3.72
C GLY A 63 -16.46 -5.97 -3.07
N ASN A 64 -16.97 -4.79 -3.43
CA ASN A 64 -18.11 -4.13 -2.80
C ASN A 64 -17.93 -3.95 -1.27
N GLY A 65 -16.73 -3.55 -0.84
CA GLY A 65 -16.42 -3.30 0.57
C GLY A 65 -15.94 -4.51 1.36
N LYS A 66 -15.79 -5.67 0.71
CA LYS A 66 -15.36 -6.92 1.38
C LYS A 66 -13.86 -7.12 1.42
N ILE A 67 -13.12 -6.49 0.50
CA ILE A 67 -11.67 -6.65 0.39
C ILE A 67 -11.03 -5.30 0.70
N GLU A 68 -10.20 -5.27 1.74
CA GLU A 68 -9.42 -4.08 2.10
C GLU A 68 -7.93 -4.37 1.96
N ILE A 69 -7.24 -3.53 1.21
CA ILE A 69 -5.79 -3.56 1.05
C ILE A 69 -5.22 -2.36 1.80
N ASN A 70 -4.57 -2.64 2.93
CA ASN A 70 -3.85 -1.64 3.69
C ASN A 70 -2.49 -1.36 3.04
N ASN A 71 -2.33 -0.17 2.47
CA ASN A 71 -1.07 0.29 1.88
C ASN A 71 -0.60 1.60 2.55
N THR A 72 -0.87 1.73 3.85
CA THR A 72 -0.31 2.81 4.69
C THR A 72 1.19 2.63 4.89
N PHE A 73 1.89 3.73 5.23
CA PHE A 73 3.34 3.66 5.44
C PHE A 73 3.71 2.78 6.63
N GLU A 74 2.90 2.79 7.69
CA GLU A 74 3.08 1.95 8.87
C GLU A 74 3.00 0.47 8.52
N GLU A 75 1.99 0.07 7.73
CA GLU A 75 1.81 -1.33 7.38
C GLU A 75 2.92 -1.82 6.46
N ARG A 76 3.34 -0.99 5.49
CA ARG A 76 4.50 -1.29 4.64
C ARG A 76 5.77 -1.45 5.47
N LEU A 77 5.98 -0.58 6.46
CA LEU A 77 7.14 -0.65 7.35
C LEU A 77 7.08 -1.92 8.20
N ARG A 78 5.92 -2.29 8.73
CA ARG A 78 5.71 -3.51 9.53
C ARG A 78 6.00 -4.78 8.71
N LEU A 79 5.51 -4.85 7.48
CA LEU A 79 5.78 -5.96 6.56
C LEU A 79 7.28 -6.05 6.23
N LEU A 80 7.93 -4.91 5.96
CA LEU A 80 9.36 -4.86 5.67
C LEU A 80 10.21 -5.21 6.89
N GLN A 81 9.85 -4.75 8.09
CA GLN A 81 10.53 -5.11 9.33
C GLN A 81 10.56 -6.63 9.52
N SER A 82 9.46 -7.31 9.22
CA SER A 82 9.34 -8.76 9.39
C SER A 82 10.33 -9.54 8.51
N SER A 83 10.53 -9.11 7.26
CA SER A 83 11.47 -9.75 6.32
C SER A 83 12.91 -9.26 6.49
N ALA A 84 13.10 -8.00 6.86
CA ALA A 84 14.42 -7.37 6.98
C ALA A 84 15.10 -7.59 8.34
N LEU A 85 14.37 -8.05 9.37
CA LEU A 85 14.90 -8.23 10.72
C LEU A 85 16.23 -9.01 10.78
N PRO A 86 16.43 -10.11 10.03
CA PRO A 86 17.69 -10.84 10.05
C PRO A 86 18.86 -10.01 9.50
N ALA A 87 18.61 -9.21 8.45
CA ALA A 87 19.61 -8.34 7.84
C ALA A 87 19.99 -7.19 8.78
N VAL A 88 19.00 -6.55 9.41
CA VAL A 88 19.23 -5.48 10.39
C VAL A 88 20.02 -5.98 11.59
N ARG A 89 19.65 -7.16 12.13
CA ARG A 89 20.39 -7.78 13.25
C ARG A 89 21.86 -8.04 12.88
N LYS A 90 22.11 -8.58 11.68
CA LYS A 90 23.47 -8.85 11.20
C LYS A 90 24.28 -7.56 11.02
N ALA A 91 23.66 -6.49 10.54
CA ALA A 91 24.33 -5.20 10.36
C ALA A 91 24.71 -4.55 11.70
N LEU A 92 23.82 -4.62 12.72
CA LEU A 92 24.04 -4.01 14.02
C LEU A 92 24.97 -4.82 14.94
N PHE A 93 24.82 -6.14 14.95
CA PHE A 93 25.49 -7.02 15.92
C PHE A 93 26.53 -7.95 15.28
N GLY A 94 26.73 -7.85 13.98
CA GLY A 94 27.61 -8.73 13.22
C GLY A 94 26.99 -10.11 12.93
N PRO A 95 27.70 -10.95 12.15
CA PRO A 95 27.27 -12.30 11.85
C PRO A 95 27.31 -13.20 13.10
N ASN A 96 26.36 -14.12 13.20
CA ASN A 96 26.40 -15.15 14.24
C ASN A 96 27.56 -16.12 13.95
N PRO A 97 28.59 -16.22 14.82
CA PRO A 97 29.74 -17.09 14.59
C PRO A 97 29.38 -18.58 14.53
N ASN A 98 28.23 -18.98 15.08
CA ASN A 98 27.74 -20.35 15.08
C ASN A 98 26.85 -20.69 13.87
N ARG A 99 26.48 -19.71 13.04
CA ARG A 99 25.67 -19.97 11.84
C ARG A 99 26.57 -20.45 10.71
N LYS A 100 26.55 -21.75 10.43
CA LYS A 100 27.35 -22.41 9.37
C LYS A 100 26.67 -22.44 8.00
N PHE A 101 25.35 -22.41 7.96
CA PHE A 101 24.56 -22.51 6.72
C PHE A 101 23.59 -21.33 6.61
N PHE A 102 23.46 -20.82 5.38
CA PHE A 102 22.70 -19.60 5.09
C PHE A 102 21.42 -19.83 4.29
N ASP A 103 21.15 -21.08 3.93
CA ASP A 103 19.97 -21.56 3.24
C ASP A 103 18.71 -21.53 4.13
#